data_AF-A0A957VFP7-F1
#
_entry.id   AF-A0A957VFP7-F1
#
_cell.length_a   1.000
_cell.length_b   1.000
_cell.length_c   1.000
_cell.angle_alpha   90.00
_cell.angle_beta   90.00
_cell.angle_gamma   90.00
#
_symmetry.space_group_name_H-M   'P 1'
#
loop_
_entity.id
_entity.type
_entity.pdbx_description
1 polymer ?
#
loop_
_entity_poly.entity_id
_entity_poly.type
_entity_poly.pdbx_seq_one_letter_code
_entity_poly.pdbx_strand_id
1 'polypeptide(L)' 'TYEGILAGSYNGPVVEPGNVEDSYLIEQVVTGEMPKREPRLLPGEVRTLSEWVAAGAPNN' A
#
# COMPACT_ATOMS: atom_id res chain seq x y z
N THR A 1 6.54 4.26 -12.31
CA THR A 1 6.69 5.68 -11.92
C THR A 1 5.69 5.97 -10.82
N TYR A 2 5.86 7.06 -10.06
CA TYR A 2 4.89 7.48 -9.04
C TYR A 2 3.45 7.53 -9.58
N GLU A 3 3.28 8.08 -10.79
CA GLU A 3 2.00 8.08 -11.52
C GLU A 3 1.45 6.67 -11.78
N GLY A 4 2.31 5.69 -12.07
CA GLY A 4 1.89 4.30 -12.27
C GLY A 4 1.48 3.58 -10.98
N ILE A 5 1.94 4.03 -9.82
CA ILE A 5 1.48 3.49 -8.52
C ILE A 5 0.09 4.04 -8.20
N LEU A 6 -0.14 5.33 -8.44
CA LEU A 6 -1.44 5.98 -8.23
C LEU A 6 -2.50 5.56 -9.25
N ALA A 7 -2.11 5.38 -10.52
CA ALA A 7 -3.01 4.84 -11.55
C ALA A 7 -3.43 3.39 -11.23
N GLY A 8 -2.66 2.68 -10.41
CA GLY A 8 -2.91 1.30 -10.04
C GLY A 8 -2.65 0.31 -11.16
N SER A 9 -3.40 -0.79 -11.16
CA SER A 9 -3.34 -1.82 -12.20
C SER A 9 -4.57 -1.75 -13.11
N TYR A 10 -4.64 -2.64 -14.10
CA TYR A 10 -5.85 -2.83 -14.90
C TYR A 10 -7.12 -3.05 -14.04
N ASN A 11 -6.95 -3.57 -12.81
CA ASN A 11 -8.04 -3.82 -11.86
C ASN A 11 -8.39 -2.61 -10.98
N GLY A 12 -7.77 -1.46 -11.19
CA GLY A 12 -7.99 -0.24 -10.41
C GLY A 12 -6.81 0.19 -9.54
N PRO A 13 -6.99 1.27 -8.75
CA PRO A 13 -5.97 1.86 -7.88
C PRO A 13 -5.46 0.84 -6.85
N VAL A 14 -4.14 0.76 -6.71
CA VAL A 14 -3.48 -0.13 -5.73
C VAL A 14 -3.28 0.59 -4.40
N VAL A 15 -3.16 1.92 -4.46
CA VAL A 15 -3.02 2.83 -3.32
C VAL A 15 -4.08 3.92 -3.47
N GLU A 16 -4.83 4.16 -2.41
CA GLU A 16 -5.79 5.25 -2.28
C GLU A 16 -5.20 6.34 -1.35
N PRO A 17 -4.64 7.43 -1.92
CA PRO A 17 -4.03 8.49 -1.12
C PRO A 17 -4.99 9.07 -0.09
N GLY A 18 -4.59 9.06 1.18
CA GLY A 18 -5.39 9.56 2.30
C GLY A 18 -6.42 8.56 2.83
N ASN A 19 -6.60 7.39 2.19
CA ASN A 19 -7.51 6.36 2.64
C ASN A 19 -6.80 5.00 2.77
N VAL A 20 -6.37 4.70 4.00
CA VAL A 20 -5.68 3.46 4.34
C VAL A 20 -6.59 2.24 4.21
N GLU A 21 -7.87 2.39 4.54
CA GLU A 21 -8.83 1.28 4.56
C GLU A 21 -9.22 0.82 3.15
N ASP A 22 -9.36 1.76 2.22
CA ASP A 22 -9.67 1.44 0.80
C ASP A 22 -8.40 1.15 -0.03
N SER A 23 -7.20 1.23 0.56
CA SER A 23 -5.95 0.93 -0.14
C SER A 23 -5.69 -0.58 -0.22
N TYR A 24 -5.88 -1.16 -1.41
CA TYR A 24 -5.65 -2.58 -1.69
C TYR A 24 -4.26 -3.07 -1.28
N LEU A 25 -3.22 -2.25 -1.46
CA LEU A 25 -1.86 -2.58 -0.98
C LEU A 25 -1.82 -2.88 0.52
N ILE A 26 -2.49 -2.05 1.33
CA ILE A 26 -2.49 -2.17 2.78
C ILE A 26 -3.28 -3.41 3.19
N GLU A 27 -4.44 -3.66 2.56
CA GLU A 27 -5.23 -4.87 2.78
C GLU A 27 -4.39 -6.14 2.59
N GLN A 28 -3.68 -6.24 1.46
CA GLN A 28 -2.87 -7.44 1.14
C GLN A 28 -1.68 -7.63 2.09
N VAL A 29 -1.08 -6.53 2.54
CA VAL A 29 0.04 -6.57 3.50
C VAL A 29 -0.45 -6.96 4.90
N VAL A 30 -1.57 -6.38 5.36
CA VAL A 30 -2.14 -6.65 6.69
C VAL A 30 -2.69 -8.08 6.79
N THR A 31 -3.33 -8.57 5.74
CA THR A 31 -3.80 -9.97 5.64
C THR A 31 -2.64 -10.97 5.50
N GLY A 32 -1.44 -10.48 5.14
CA GLY A 32 -0.25 -11.30 4.97
C GLY A 32 -0.25 -12.12 3.67
N GLU A 33 -1.09 -11.73 2.70
CA GLU A 33 -1.08 -12.23 1.32
C GLU A 33 0.14 -11.71 0.54
N MET A 34 0.67 -10.56 0.96
CA MET A 34 1.91 -9.98 0.45
C MET A 34 2.96 -9.83 1.56
N PRO A 35 4.23 -10.19 1.30
CA PRO A 35 4.76 -10.71 0.03
C PRO A 35 4.44 -12.21 -0.19
N LYS A 36 4.15 -12.62 -1.43
CA LYS A 36 3.77 -14.02 -1.76
C LYS A 36 4.88 -15.07 -1.59
N ARG A 37 6.14 -14.67 -1.69
CA ARG A 37 7.31 -15.57 -1.73
C ARG A 37 8.39 -15.21 -0.71
N GLU A 38 8.20 -14.11 0.00
CA GLU A 38 9.15 -13.59 0.97
C GLU A 38 8.47 -13.50 2.34
N PRO A 39 9.25 -13.37 3.44
CA PRO A 39 8.69 -13.18 4.76
C PRO A 39 7.74 -11.98 4.81
N ARG A 40 6.72 -12.09 5.66
CA ARG A 40 5.79 -10.99 5.92
C ARG A 40 6.55 -9.77 6.44
N LEU A 41 6.05 -8.59 6.06
CA LEU A 41 6.53 -7.34 6.61
C LEU A 41 6.35 -7.32 8.12
N LEU A 42 7.33 -6.75 8.81
CA LEU A 42 7.26 -6.52 10.24
C LEU A 42 6.15 -5.51 10.55
N PRO A 43 5.50 -5.59 11.73
CA PRO A 43 4.44 -4.64 12.10
C PRO A 43 4.85 -3.17 11.96
N GLY A 44 6.12 -2.84 12.20
CA GLY A 44 6.65 -1.48 12.02
C GLY A 44 6.73 -1.03 10.56
N GLU A 45 7.02 -1.96 9.64
CA GLU A 45 7.06 -1.68 8.20
C GLU A 45 5.64 -1.50 7.64
N VAL A 46 4.70 -2.35 8.07
CA VAL A 46 3.27 -2.18 7.73
C VAL A 46 2.76 -0.83 8.22
N ARG A 47 3.09 -0.47 9.46
CA ARG A 47 2.71 0.84 10.03
C ARG A 47 3.28 2.01 9.22
N THR A 48 4.53 1.91 8.79
CA THR A 48 5.18 2.94 7.97
C THR A 48 4.46 3.11 6.63
N LEU A 49 4.07 2.00 5.99
CA LEU A 49 3.29 2.03 4.76
C LEU A 49 1.90 2.65 4.97
N SER A 50 1.19 2.27 6.03
CA SER A 50 -0.10 2.85 6.38
C SER A 50 -0.01 4.36 6.63
N GLU A 51 1.03 4.83 7.33
CA GLU A 51 1.26 6.25 7.57
C GLU A 51 1.56 7.02 6.28
N TRP A 52 2.35 6.44 5.38
CA TRP A 52 2.61 7.05 4.07
C TRP A 52 1.33 7.18 3.24
N VAL A 53 0.48 6.15 3.22
CA VAL A 53 -0.83 6.22 2.55
C VAL A 53 -1.72 7.28 3.20
N ALA A 54 -1.81 7.30 4.53
CA ALA A 54 -2.61 8.29 5.29
C ALA A 54 -2.15 9.74 5.02
N ALA A 55 -0.85 9.95 4.78
CA ALA A 55 -0.29 11.25 4.44
C ALA A 55 -0.58 11.70 2.99
N GLY A 56 -1.38 10.95 2.23
CA GLY A 56 -1.68 11.25 0.83
C GLY A 56 -0.65 10.65 -0.13
N ALA A 57 0.05 9.60 0.29
CA ALA A 57 1.03 8.89 -0.51
C ALA A 57 2.05 9.81 -1.22
N PRO A 58 2.68 10.80 -0.53
CA PRO A 58 3.47 11.83 -1.20
C PRO A 58 4.70 11.26 -1.92
N ASN A 59 5.03 11.87 -3.06
CA ASN A 59 6.32 11.68 -3.75
C ASN A 59 7.32 12.71 -3.20
N ASN A 60 8.25 12.27 -2.36
CA ASN A 60 9.33 13.13 -1.84
C ASN A 60 10.63 12.91 -2.60
#